data_AF-A0A2V9TAF2-F1
#
_entry.id   AF-A0A2V9TAF2-F1
#
_cell.length_a   1.000
_cell.length_b   1.000
_cell.length_c   1.000
_cell.angle_alpha   90.00
_cell.angle_beta   90.00
_cell.angle_gamma   90.00
#
_symmetry.space_group_name_H-M   'P 1'
#
loop_
_entity.id
_entity.type
_entity.pdbx_description
1 polymer ?
#
loop_
_entity_poly.entity_id
_entity_poly.type
_entity_poly.pdbx_seq_one_letter_code
_entity_poly.pdbx_strand_id
1 'polypeptide(L)'
;MQHRRLRSKEPEDEVFILRWWTDLQFLIVSLRRLRRSALTAAHVRGASDEVTAAVRQFDQALPALRKMRNVGEHVDSYAVDAASRHEKSVSRLQLQVGSWDGTVYSWLGGSLNVDVALNAAEKLLEAIWSCIERSKTK
;
A
#
# COMPACT_ATOMS: atom_id res chain seq x y z
N MET A 1 -9.16 2.80 -9.00
CA MET A 1 -10.03 3.91 -8.52
C MET A 1 -9.23 4.97 -7.76
N GLN A 2 -8.53 4.63 -6.68
CA GLN A 2 -7.78 5.62 -5.88
C GLN A 2 -6.60 6.27 -6.62
N HIS A 3 -5.86 5.50 -7.42
CA HIS A 3 -4.80 6.05 -8.29
C HIS A 3 -5.35 7.15 -9.22
N ARG A 4 -6.46 6.88 -9.94
CA ARG A 4 -7.13 7.87 -10.81
C ARG A 4 -7.39 9.17 -10.04
N ARG A 5 -8.07 9.08 -8.89
CA ARG A 5 -8.45 10.24 -8.06
C ARG A 5 -7.25 11.03 -7.54
N LEU A 6 -6.13 10.35 -7.24
CA LEU A 6 -4.89 11.01 -6.84
C LEU A 6 -4.18 11.74 -8.00
N ARG A 7 -4.45 11.32 -9.24
CA ARG A 7 -3.87 11.90 -10.47
C ARG A 7 -4.78 12.93 -11.15
N SER A 8 -6.01 13.12 -10.67
CA SER A 8 -6.96 14.08 -11.20
C SER A 8 -7.31 15.17 -10.19
N LYS A 9 -7.86 16.27 -10.71
CA LYS A 9 -8.64 17.20 -9.89
C LYS A 9 -10.03 16.62 -9.69
N GLU A 10 -10.52 16.65 -8.47
CA GLU A 10 -11.87 16.21 -8.14
C GLU A 10 -12.66 17.42 -7.60
N PRO A 11 -14.00 17.46 -7.79
CA PRO A 11 -14.82 18.59 -7.31
C PRO A 11 -14.70 18.83 -5.80
N GLU A 12 -14.38 17.79 -5.03
CA GLU A 12 -14.21 17.89 -3.58
C GLU A 12 -12.93 18.63 -3.15
N ASP A 13 -11.98 18.87 -4.06
CA ASP A 13 -10.71 19.55 -3.76
C ASP A 13 -10.90 20.98 -3.23
N GLU A 14 -11.98 21.65 -3.62
CA GLU A 14 -12.31 23.02 -3.19
C GLU A 14 -12.84 23.07 -1.75
N VAL A 15 -13.34 21.95 -1.22
CA VAL A 15 -14.01 21.86 0.08
C VAL A 15 -13.19 21.04 1.08
N PHE A 16 -12.50 19.99 0.62
CA PHE A 16 -11.77 19.05 1.45
C PHE A 16 -10.29 19.01 1.08
N ILE A 17 -9.52 19.93 1.67
CA ILE A 17 -8.07 20.11 1.46
C ILE A 17 -7.26 18.84 1.75
N LEU A 18 -7.75 17.92 2.59
CA LEU A 18 -7.09 16.66 2.95
C LEU A 18 -7.62 15.44 2.20
N ARG A 19 -8.36 15.61 1.11
CA ARG A 19 -8.84 14.49 0.27
C ARG A 19 -7.72 13.57 -0.19
N TRP A 20 -6.61 14.14 -0.67
CA TRP A 20 -5.44 13.35 -1.11
C TRP A 20 -4.91 12.45 0.01
N TRP A 21 -4.94 12.91 1.26
CA TRP A 21 -4.53 12.10 2.41
C TRP A 21 -5.46 10.89 2.57
N THR A 22 -6.76 11.11 2.54
CA THR A 22 -7.77 10.04 2.62
C THR A 22 -7.61 9.03 1.48
N ASP A 23 -7.49 9.49 0.24
CA ASP A 23 -7.29 8.63 -0.92
C ASP A 23 -5.99 7.81 -0.81
N LEU A 24 -4.91 8.39 -0.28
CA LEU A 24 -3.65 7.68 0.01
C LEU A 24 -3.81 6.62 1.10
N GLN A 25 -4.53 6.91 2.19
CA GLN A 25 -4.78 5.92 3.24
C GLN A 25 -5.58 4.72 2.68
N PHE A 26 -6.61 4.98 1.87
CA PHE A 26 -7.33 3.92 1.17
C PHE A 26 -6.43 3.11 0.24
N LEU A 27 -5.60 3.78 -0.56
CA LEU A 27 -4.65 3.13 -1.46
C LEU A 27 -3.67 2.21 -0.67
N ILE A 28 -3.08 2.72 0.42
CA ILE A 28 -2.15 1.97 1.27
C ILE A 28 -2.80 0.69 1.83
N VAL A 29 -4.03 0.79 2.32
CA VAL A 29 -4.78 -0.37 2.84
C VAL A 29 -5.08 -1.35 1.71
N SER A 30 -5.56 -0.89 0.56
CA SER A 30 -5.86 -1.74 -0.60
C SER A 30 -4.62 -2.50 -1.09
N LEU A 31 -3.47 -1.83 -1.21
CA LEU A 31 -2.20 -2.45 -1.60
C LEU A 31 -1.76 -3.55 -0.62
N ARG A 32 -1.91 -3.32 0.69
CA ARG A 32 -1.61 -4.34 1.71
C ARG A 32 -2.58 -5.52 1.67
N ARG A 33 -3.85 -5.28 1.36
CA ARG A 33 -4.84 -6.35 1.16
C ARG A 33 -4.54 -7.17 -0.08
N LEU A 34 -4.19 -6.55 -1.21
CA LEU A 34 -3.76 -7.24 -2.43
C LEU A 34 -2.56 -8.17 -2.14
N ARG A 35 -1.52 -7.65 -1.48
CA ARG A 35 -0.36 -8.46 -1.05
C ARG A 35 -0.78 -9.64 -0.17
N ARG A 36 -1.72 -9.45 0.75
CA ARG A 36 -2.20 -10.55 1.61
C ARG A 36 -2.94 -11.61 0.80
N SER A 37 -3.78 -11.22 -0.16
CA SER A 37 -4.45 -12.13 -1.08
C SER A 37 -3.44 -12.93 -1.92
N ALA A 38 -2.37 -12.28 -2.40
CA ALA A 38 -1.29 -12.96 -3.12
C ALA A 38 -0.61 -14.03 -2.26
N LEU A 39 -0.31 -13.73 -1.00
CA LEU A 39 0.24 -14.72 -0.08
C LEU A 39 -0.71 -15.90 0.13
N THR A 40 -2.02 -15.68 0.20
CA THR A 40 -2.99 -16.77 0.25
C THR A 40 -2.93 -17.61 -1.02
N ALA A 41 -2.88 -16.97 -2.21
CA ALA A 41 -2.77 -17.66 -3.50
C ALA A 41 -1.48 -18.50 -3.63
N ALA A 42 -0.37 -18.07 -3.02
CA ALA A 42 0.89 -18.82 -3.02
C ALA A 42 0.78 -20.19 -2.32
N HIS A 43 -0.23 -20.42 -1.48
CA HIS A 43 -0.47 -21.73 -0.86
C HIS A 43 -1.17 -22.73 -1.81
N VAL A 44 -1.63 -22.28 -2.98
CA VAL A 44 -2.25 -23.15 -3.99
C VAL A 44 -1.16 -23.97 -4.71
N ARG A 45 -1.39 -25.28 -4.83
CA ARG A 45 -0.44 -26.22 -5.44
C ARG A 45 -0.11 -25.79 -6.88
N GLY A 46 1.18 -25.59 -7.17
CA GLY A 46 1.67 -25.16 -8.49
C GLY A 46 1.71 -23.66 -8.73
N ALA A 47 1.30 -22.82 -7.77
CA ALA A 47 1.38 -21.36 -7.86
C ALA A 47 2.48 -20.74 -6.96
N SER A 48 3.02 -21.52 -6.01
CA SER A 48 3.84 -21.01 -4.91
C SER A 48 5.03 -20.16 -5.33
N ASP A 49 5.88 -20.66 -6.24
CA ASP A 49 7.17 -20.02 -6.49
C ASP A 49 7.03 -18.70 -7.27
N GLU A 50 6.19 -18.68 -8.31
CA GLU A 50 5.93 -17.49 -9.12
C GLU A 50 5.24 -16.40 -8.29
N VAL A 51 4.18 -16.75 -7.55
CA VAL A 51 3.47 -15.77 -6.70
C VAL A 51 4.38 -15.27 -5.58
N THR A 52 5.21 -16.14 -4.99
CA THR A 52 6.19 -15.73 -3.98
C THR A 52 7.23 -14.77 -4.56
N ALA A 53 7.72 -15.02 -5.77
CA ALA A 53 8.63 -14.11 -6.46
C ALA A 53 7.96 -12.75 -6.76
N ALA A 54 6.71 -12.75 -7.23
CA ALA A 54 5.95 -11.53 -7.48
C ALA A 54 5.70 -10.73 -6.19
N VAL A 55 5.39 -11.38 -5.07
CA VAL A 55 5.24 -10.72 -3.77
C VAL A 55 6.57 -10.08 -3.32
N ARG A 56 7.71 -10.74 -3.55
CA ARG A 56 9.02 -10.15 -3.23
C ARG A 56 9.30 -8.90 -4.07
N GLN A 57 9.00 -8.94 -5.37
CA GLN A 57 9.15 -7.77 -6.25
C GLN A 57 8.22 -6.63 -5.82
N PHE A 58 6.98 -6.93 -5.43
CA PHE A 58 6.03 -5.96 -4.89
C PHE A 58 6.56 -5.30 -3.60
N ASP A 59 7.07 -6.10 -2.66
CA ASP A 59 7.62 -5.61 -1.39
C ASP A 59 8.89 -4.75 -1.62
N GLN A 60 9.72 -5.10 -2.60
CA GLN A 60 10.89 -4.31 -3.01
C GLN A 60 10.50 -2.98 -3.66
N ALA A 61 9.45 -2.96 -4.49
CA ALA A 61 8.96 -1.76 -5.13
C ALA A 61 8.32 -0.78 -4.13
N LEU A 62 7.75 -1.30 -3.03
CA LEU A 62 6.98 -0.52 -2.06
C LEU A 62 7.50 -0.70 -0.61
N PRO A 63 8.78 -0.37 -0.34
CA PRO A 63 9.44 -0.72 0.92
C PRO A 63 8.81 -0.05 2.15
N ALA A 64 8.27 1.17 1.99
CA ALA A 64 7.64 1.92 3.08
C ALA A 64 6.19 1.50 3.37
N LEU A 65 5.55 0.72 2.47
CA LEU A 65 4.11 0.46 2.51
C LEU A 65 3.64 -0.19 3.82
N ARG A 66 4.40 -1.18 4.32
CA ARG A 66 4.06 -1.85 5.58
C ARG A 66 4.06 -0.88 6.75
N LYS A 67 5.10 -0.04 6.85
CA LYS A 67 5.26 0.95 7.92
C LYS A 67 4.13 1.97 7.86
N MET A 68 3.90 2.56 6.68
CA MET A 68 2.83 3.54 6.46
C MET A 68 1.46 2.97 6.83
N ARG A 69 1.15 1.72 6.44
CA ARG A 69 -0.10 1.06 6.83
C ARG A 69 -0.21 0.83 8.33
N ASN A 70 0.84 0.28 8.95
CA ASN A 70 0.86 -0.01 10.39
C ASN A 70 0.65 1.24 11.24
N VAL A 71 1.21 2.37 10.82
CA VAL A 71 1.03 3.64 11.53
C VAL A 71 -0.32 4.27 11.22
N GLY A 72 -0.75 4.27 9.95
CA GLY A 72 -2.03 4.84 9.53
C GLY A 72 -3.24 4.17 10.19
N GLU A 73 -3.31 2.84 10.23
CA GLU A 73 -4.42 2.10 10.85
C GLU A 73 -4.47 2.24 12.38
N HIS A 74 -3.38 2.70 13.01
CA HIS A 74 -3.27 2.77 14.47
C HIS A 74 -2.80 4.16 14.93
N VAL A 75 -3.08 5.21 14.15
CA VAL A 75 -2.53 6.55 14.35
C VAL A 75 -2.74 7.07 15.79
N ASP A 76 -3.89 6.76 16.40
CA ASP A 76 -4.22 7.13 17.78
C ASP A 76 -3.24 6.53 18.79
N SER A 77 -2.82 5.28 18.59
CA SER A 77 -1.82 4.64 19.44
C SER A 77 -0.47 5.35 19.33
N TYR A 78 -0.11 5.86 18.14
CA TYR A 78 1.10 6.64 17.91
C TYR A 78 1.02 8.05 18.48
N ALA A 79 -0.16 8.68 18.47
CA ALA A 79 -0.35 10.02 19.02
C ALA A 79 -0.10 10.10 20.54
N VAL A 80 -0.39 9.02 21.28
CA VAL A 80 -0.22 8.95 22.75
C VAL A 80 1.02 8.20 23.20
N ASP A 81 1.91 7.91 22.26
CA ASP A 81 3.12 7.13 22.52
C ASP A 81 2.89 5.73 23.16
N ALA A 82 1.78 5.07 22.83
CA ALA A 82 1.37 3.80 23.47
C ALA A 82 2.42 2.68 23.38
N ALA A 83 2.53 1.85 24.41
CA ALA A 83 3.45 0.71 24.42
C ALA A 83 3.10 -0.39 23.40
N SER A 84 1.83 -0.45 22.96
CA SER A 84 1.28 -1.44 22.02
C SER A 84 1.63 -1.18 20.55
N ARG A 85 2.29 -0.07 20.23
CA ARG A 85 2.63 0.30 18.84
C ARG A 85 3.55 -0.71 18.19
N HIS A 86 3.26 -1.04 16.94
CA HIS A 86 4.07 -1.94 16.14
C HIS A 86 5.44 -1.36 15.78
N GLU A 87 5.50 -0.07 15.46
CA GLU A 87 6.71 0.63 15.00
C GLU A 87 7.24 1.57 16.09
N LYS A 88 7.89 1.05 17.13
CA LYS A 88 8.36 1.84 18.28
C LYS A 88 9.35 2.96 17.94
N SER A 89 10.02 2.87 16.79
CA SER A 89 10.91 3.92 16.29
C SER A 89 10.17 5.14 15.75
N VAL A 90 8.85 5.05 15.57
CA VAL A 90 8.01 6.16 15.11
C VAL A 90 7.55 6.98 16.31
N SER A 91 8.01 8.23 16.39
CA SER A 91 7.54 9.18 17.40
C SER A 91 6.28 9.92 16.93
N ARG A 92 5.49 10.42 17.88
CA ARG A 92 4.29 11.24 17.56
C ARG A 92 4.57 12.46 16.68
N LEU A 93 5.76 13.05 16.77
CA LEU A 93 6.15 14.20 15.95
C LEU A 93 6.23 13.86 14.47
N GLN A 94 6.58 12.61 14.13
CA GLN A 94 6.66 12.16 12.74
C GLN A 94 5.28 11.97 12.08
N LEU A 95 4.20 11.98 12.86
CA LEU A 95 2.83 11.91 12.33
C LEU A 95 2.42 13.22 11.63
N GLN A 96 3.01 14.36 12.01
CA GLN A 96 2.59 15.71 11.58
C GLN A 96 3.17 16.15 10.21
N VAL A 97 4.06 15.37 9.59
CA VAL A 97 4.94 15.83 8.49
C VAL A 97 4.79 15.06 7.17
N GLY A 98 3.59 14.55 6.87
CA GLY A 98 3.36 13.96 5.55
C GLY A 98 3.25 15.01 4.45
N SER A 99 3.92 14.82 3.32
CA SER A 99 3.85 15.71 2.16
C SER A 99 3.42 14.97 0.89
N TRP A 100 2.72 15.70 0.00
CA TRP A 100 2.20 15.19 -1.25
C TRP A 100 2.47 16.18 -2.38
N ASP A 101 3.10 15.72 -3.46
CA ASP A 101 3.47 16.54 -4.62
C ASP A 101 2.59 16.29 -5.87
N GLY A 102 1.54 15.47 -5.73
CA GLY A 102 0.69 15.02 -6.85
C GLY A 102 1.09 13.65 -7.43
N THR A 103 2.23 13.09 -7.04
CA THR A 103 2.69 11.76 -7.49
C THR A 103 3.33 10.93 -6.38
N VAL A 104 4.11 11.57 -5.52
CA VAL A 104 4.87 10.96 -4.44
C VAL A 104 4.36 11.46 -3.10
N TYR A 105 4.01 10.51 -2.26
CA TYR A 105 3.67 10.73 -0.87
C TYR A 105 4.87 10.42 0.01
N SER A 106 5.37 11.42 0.74
CA SER A 106 6.48 11.24 1.67
C SER A 106 5.97 11.29 3.09
N TRP A 107 6.18 10.23 3.86
CA TRP A 107 5.73 10.12 5.24
C TRP A 107 6.54 9.10 6.03
N LEU A 108 6.76 9.36 7.32
CA LEU A 108 7.50 8.48 8.25
C LEU A 108 8.92 8.12 7.78
N GLY A 109 9.58 9.04 7.08
CA GLY A 109 10.92 8.83 6.50
C GLY A 109 10.95 7.86 5.31
N GLY A 110 9.80 7.54 4.72
CA GLY A 110 9.69 6.76 3.49
C GLY A 110 8.85 7.49 2.44
N SER A 111 8.84 6.94 1.23
CA SER A 111 8.08 7.49 0.10
C SER A 111 7.21 6.42 -0.56
N LEU A 112 6.07 6.85 -1.08
CA LEU A 112 5.15 6.05 -1.88
C LEU A 112 4.84 6.83 -3.17
N ASN A 113 5.41 6.40 -4.29
CA ASN A 113 5.03 6.89 -5.61
C ASN A 113 3.80 6.12 -6.09
N VAL A 114 2.71 6.82 -6.41
CA VAL A 114 1.43 6.18 -6.77
C VAL A 114 1.45 5.47 -8.11
N ASP A 115 2.27 5.93 -9.07
CA ASP A 115 2.44 5.29 -10.37
C ASP A 115 3.25 3.99 -10.25
N VAL A 116 4.30 4.00 -9.44
CA VAL A 116 5.06 2.79 -9.09
C VAL A 116 4.17 1.80 -8.35
N ALA A 117 3.32 2.27 -7.44
CA ALA A 117 2.37 1.44 -6.71
C ALA A 117 1.33 0.78 -7.63
N LEU A 118 0.80 1.52 -8.62
CA LEU A 118 -0.11 0.97 -9.62
C LEU A 118 0.58 -0.16 -10.42
N ASN A 119 1.75 0.12 -11.00
CA ASN A 119 2.50 -0.86 -11.79
C ASN A 119 2.86 -2.12 -10.97
N ALA A 120 3.28 -1.94 -9.71
CA ALA A 120 3.57 -3.06 -8.82
C ALA A 120 2.31 -3.89 -8.51
N ALA A 121 1.16 -3.24 -8.30
CA ALA A 121 -0.11 -3.89 -8.05
C ALA A 121 -0.60 -4.68 -9.27
N GLU A 122 -0.49 -4.10 -10.47
CA GLU A 122 -0.87 -4.75 -11.73
C GLU A 122 -0.05 -6.02 -11.98
N LYS A 123 1.28 -5.94 -11.85
CA LYS A 123 2.18 -7.11 -11.98
C LYS A 123 1.87 -8.20 -10.97
N LEU A 124 1.56 -7.83 -9.73
CA LEU A 124 1.20 -8.81 -8.70
C LEU A 124 -0.14 -9.47 -9.02
N LEU A 125 -1.12 -8.72 -9.51
CA LEU A 125 -2.42 -9.24 -9.90
C LEU A 125 -2.31 -10.19 -11.11
N GLU A 126 -1.52 -9.81 -12.11
CA GLU A 126 -1.23 -10.65 -13.28
C GLU A 126 -0.65 -12.00 -12.86
N ALA A 127 0.37 -12.01 -11.99
CA ALA A 127 0.95 -13.24 -11.48
C ALA A 127 -0.08 -14.15 -10.78
N ILE A 128 -0.99 -13.56 -10.00
CA ILE A 128 -2.09 -14.32 -9.36
C ILE A 128 -3.01 -14.93 -10.42
N TRP A 129 -3.41 -14.16 -11.42
CA TRP A 129 -4.33 -14.62 -12.48
C TRP A 129 -3.71 -15.71 -13.34
N SER A 130 -2.46 -15.56 -13.79
CA SER A 130 -1.78 -16.59 -14.58
C SER A 130 -1.68 -17.91 -13.82
N CYS A 131 -1.48 -17.89 -12.50
CA CYS A 131 -1.50 -19.09 -11.68
C CYS A 131 -2.90 -19.73 -11.61
N ILE A 132 -3.95 -18.93 -11.43
CA ILE A 132 -5.33 -19.42 -11.40
C ILE A 132 -5.71 -20.08 -12.73
N GLU A 133 -5.38 -19.47 -13.86
CA GLU A 133 -5.69 -20.03 -15.19
C GLU A 133 -5.02 -21.38 -15.41
N ARG A 134 -3.74 -21.51 -15.04
CA ARG A 134 -3.01 -22.79 -15.14
C ARG A 134 -3.56 -23.87 -14.21
N SER A 135 -4.15 -23.48 -13.07
CA SER A 135 -4.78 -24.43 -12.15
C SER A 135 -6.09 -25.01 -12.69
N LYS A 136 -6.78 -24.30 -13.61
CA LYS A 136 -8.02 -24.76 -14.26
C LYS A 136 -7.79 -25.74 -15.40
N THR A 137 -6.58 -25.77 -15.95
CA THR A 137 -6.21 -26.61 -17.12
C THR A 137 -5.61 -27.96 -16.73
N LYS A 138 -5.47 -28.25 -15.43
CA LYS A 138 -5.03 -29.53 -14.88
C LYS A 138 -6.18 -30.26 -14.21
#